data_AF-A0AAV4IEF1-F1
#
_entry.id   AF-A0AAV4IEF1-F1
#
_cell.length_a   1.000
_cell.length_b   1.000
_cell.length_c   1.000
_cell.angle_alpha   90.00
_cell.angle_beta   90.00
_cell.angle_gamma   90.00
#
_symmetry.space_group_name_H-M   'P 1'
#
loop_
_entity.id
_entity.type
_entity.pdbx_description
1 polymer ?
#
loop_
_entity_poly.entity_id
_entity_poly.type
_entity_poly.pdbx_seq_one_letter_code
_entity_poly.pdbx_strand_id
1 'polypeptide(L)'
;MTEVVPCLLRVGENLKKYRIFKLDRDQVTIGRSGEVTYAILSNMISRCHAVIDRRQDGSWDLTDKKSLNGIYVNGRQLVPFEAYTMQEGDLIQLGVATSPDAPAEFIYKFHSALKVRIEKKGNKRLKTEISSQKDTLSASENIESESETELKRKKPKEQEEAGDSMSKVLREQMEQAQKEQALKEAEYQARLAQMEKLLKEKEDRQMEVQQQLEKERQEKESQAKEVEELRQKEQAILQEMQDKQDELEKEREQLKQKMQEELEANLKDREQTLKSQLSAQREALLNEKKQVEENLQKEMEKALEEKNKELEKELQEQKKKLEQVIEKKELEQKILESQLNETKEESATAKMQALKARDDVLSNFVDLMEMELQCTICNELFIKATSLNCAHVFCKLCINQWMKVKKECPNCRTPITSQMQALALDSYIDRMVENLNDDLKQRRAELLEIRKVEQMKFDGVKAGPSTSIASAVAGSSGGVVAPGRAPQGAASSSTTATTSSNSSTSTVRTSSRISQRRARTRGGRANATAATRPAVSTTASVTRAVPSASVEEATGPMAAPTEASRLVWLVHSFTPCC
;
A
#
# COMPACT_ATOMS: atom_id res chain seq x y z
N MET A 1 -10.28 -56.74 12.54
CA MET A 1 -10.85 -55.71 13.44
C MET A 1 -11.58 -54.70 12.57
N THR A 2 -12.82 -54.37 12.91
CA THR A 2 -13.56 -53.24 12.30
C THR A 2 -13.38 -52.02 13.19
N GLU A 3 -12.83 -50.95 12.63
CA GLU A 3 -12.60 -49.70 13.35
C GLU A 3 -13.77 -48.75 13.07
N VAL A 4 -14.28 -48.07 14.10
CA VAL A 4 -15.28 -46.99 13.96
C VAL A 4 -14.51 -45.69 14.08
N VAL A 5 -14.46 -44.90 13.00
CA VAL A 5 -13.64 -43.69 12.94
C VAL A 5 -14.45 -42.54 12.33
N PRO A 6 -14.43 -41.33 12.92
CA PRO A 6 -14.95 -40.14 12.26
C PRO A 6 -14.14 -39.82 11.00
N CYS A 7 -14.80 -39.49 9.89
CA CYS A 7 -14.13 -39.30 8.61
C CYS A 7 -14.90 -38.39 7.64
N LEU A 8 -14.18 -37.83 6.68
CA LEU A 8 -14.73 -37.21 5.47
C LEU A 8 -14.59 -38.19 4.29
N LEU A 9 -15.71 -38.62 3.72
CA LEU A 9 -15.79 -39.53 2.58
C LEU A 9 -16.00 -38.75 1.28
N ARG A 10 -15.12 -38.89 0.28
CA ARG A 10 -15.24 -38.19 -1.01
C ARG A 10 -16.47 -38.69 -1.79
N VAL A 11 -17.27 -37.73 -2.28
CA VAL A 11 -18.41 -37.95 -3.18
C VAL A 11 -17.99 -37.67 -4.63
N GLY A 12 -18.46 -38.47 -5.59
CA GLY A 12 -18.16 -38.32 -7.02
C GLY A 12 -17.26 -39.42 -7.60
N GLU A 13 -17.03 -39.39 -8.92
CA GLU A 13 -16.53 -40.54 -9.69
C GLU A 13 -14.99 -40.67 -9.67
N ASN A 14 -14.26 -39.56 -9.58
CA ASN A 14 -12.79 -39.53 -9.62
C ASN A 14 -12.15 -39.90 -8.25
N LEU A 15 -12.45 -41.10 -7.74
CA LEU A 15 -12.08 -41.60 -6.41
C LEU A 15 -10.57 -41.90 -6.18
N LYS A 16 -9.67 -41.41 -7.03
CA LYS A 16 -8.24 -41.75 -6.99
C LYS A 16 -7.49 -40.85 -5.97
N LYS A 17 -6.72 -41.50 -5.08
CA LYS A 17 -5.84 -40.94 -4.03
C LYS A 17 -6.50 -40.30 -2.79
N TYR A 18 -7.60 -39.53 -2.88
CA TYR A 18 -8.18 -38.79 -1.73
C TYR A 18 -9.60 -39.24 -1.35
N ARG A 19 -9.83 -40.56 -1.27
CA ARG A 19 -11.18 -41.13 -1.04
C ARG A 19 -11.74 -40.93 0.37
N ILE A 20 -10.89 -40.98 1.40
CA ILE A 20 -11.29 -40.84 2.81
C ILE A 20 -10.21 -40.03 3.55
N PHE A 21 -10.62 -39.02 4.31
CA PHE A 21 -9.80 -38.41 5.36
C PHE A 21 -10.29 -38.92 6.71
N LYS A 22 -9.42 -39.56 7.50
CA LYS A 22 -9.73 -39.96 8.89
C LYS A 22 -9.56 -38.75 9.79
N LEU A 23 -10.43 -38.60 10.78
CA LEU A 23 -10.24 -37.64 11.87
C LEU A 23 -9.62 -38.38 13.07
N ASP A 24 -8.34 -38.74 12.91
CA ASP A 24 -7.57 -39.58 13.85
C ASP A 24 -6.67 -38.79 14.83
N ARG A 25 -6.82 -37.46 14.85
CA ARG A 25 -6.06 -36.48 15.65
C ARG A 25 -6.99 -35.37 16.10
N ASP A 26 -6.69 -34.75 17.24
CA ASP A 26 -7.52 -33.66 17.78
C ASP A 26 -7.50 -32.38 16.91
N GLN A 27 -6.52 -32.24 16.01
CA GLN A 27 -6.54 -31.28 14.90
C GLN A 27 -6.15 -31.98 13.58
N VAL A 28 -6.94 -31.74 12.53
CA VAL A 28 -6.69 -32.22 11.16
C VAL A 28 -6.71 -31.04 10.19
N THR A 29 -5.61 -30.84 9.49
CA THR A 29 -5.43 -29.72 8.54
C THR A 29 -5.54 -30.19 7.10
N ILE A 30 -6.27 -29.44 6.25
CA ILE A 30 -6.50 -29.77 4.84
C ILE A 30 -6.10 -28.57 3.97
N GLY A 31 -5.37 -28.82 2.89
CA GLY A 31 -4.84 -27.77 2.01
C GLY A 31 -3.94 -28.34 0.92
N ARG A 32 -3.26 -27.48 0.16
CA ARG A 32 -2.30 -27.89 -0.89
C ARG A 32 -0.82 -27.89 -0.49
N SER A 33 -0.49 -27.50 0.75
CA SER A 33 0.90 -27.62 1.24
C SER A 33 1.29 -29.09 1.48
N GLY A 34 2.59 -29.38 1.52
CA GLY A 34 3.10 -30.66 2.06
C GLY A 34 3.05 -30.73 3.59
N GLU A 35 2.77 -29.60 4.26
CA GLU A 35 2.80 -29.44 5.72
C GLU A 35 1.44 -29.72 6.39
N VAL A 36 0.37 -29.90 5.60
CA VAL A 36 -0.97 -30.20 6.14
C VAL A 36 -1.19 -31.70 6.29
N THR A 37 -2.14 -32.07 7.16
CA THR A 37 -2.48 -33.48 7.47
C THR A 37 -3.00 -34.23 6.23
N TYR A 38 -3.80 -33.56 5.40
CA TYR A 38 -4.26 -34.06 4.11
C TYR A 38 -3.97 -33.06 2.99
N ALA A 39 -2.89 -33.34 2.25
CA ALA A 39 -2.43 -32.55 1.11
C ALA A 39 -3.22 -32.88 -0.17
N ILE A 40 -4.10 -31.96 -0.60
CA ILE A 40 -4.81 -32.01 -1.88
C ILE A 40 -4.01 -31.20 -2.91
N LEU A 41 -3.36 -31.91 -3.84
CA LEU A 41 -2.55 -31.31 -4.91
C LEU A 41 -3.40 -30.73 -6.05
N SER A 42 -4.14 -29.65 -5.79
CA SER A 42 -4.89 -28.88 -6.79
C SER A 42 -4.74 -27.38 -6.55
N ASN A 43 -4.70 -26.60 -7.64
CA ASN A 43 -4.67 -25.13 -7.58
C ASN A 43 -5.96 -24.53 -7.01
N MET A 44 -7.08 -25.26 -7.08
CA MET A 44 -8.37 -24.89 -6.50
C MET A 44 -8.32 -24.82 -4.96
N ILE A 45 -7.38 -25.54 -4.33
CA ILE A 45 -7.23 -25.63 -2.88
C ILE A 45 -6.11 -24.70 -2.38
N SER A 46 -6.30 -24.08 -1.21
CA SER A 46 -5.35 -23.13 -0.61
C SER A 46 -4.28 -23.84 0.24
N ARG A 47 -3.11 -23.21 0.50
CA ARG A 47 -1.93 -23.88 1.12
C ARG A 47 -2.29 -24.58 2.44
N CYS A 48 -2.88 -23.83 3.37
CA CYS A 48 -3.87 -24.34 4.31
C CYS A 48 -5.21 -23.78 3.83
N HIS A 49 -6.27 -24.59 3.88
CA HIS A 49 -7.59 -24.24 3.33
C HIS A 49 -8.65 -24.44 4.41
N ALA A 50 -8.75 -25.66 4.95
CA ALA A 50 -9.58 -25.98 6.10
C ALA A 50 -8.73 -26.44 7.30
N VAL A 51 -9.21 -26.18 8.50
CA VAL A 51 -8.80 -26.91 9.71
C VAL A 51 -10.04 -27.51 10.35
N ILE A 52 -9.89 -28.73 10.83
CA ILE A 52 -10.92 -29.49 11.54
C ILE A 52 -10.39 -29.77 12.94
N ASP A 53 -11.06 -29.21 13.94
CA ASP A 53 -10.65 -29.26 15.34
C ASP A 53 -11.67 -30.08 16.15
N ARG A 54 -11.17 -30.91 17.07
CA ARG A 54 -12.00 -31.75 17.95
C ARG A 54 -12.36 -31.01 19.23
N ARG A 55 -13.64 -30.97 19.57
CA ARG A 55 -14.13 -30.40 20.83
C ARG A 55 -14.03 -31.40 22.00
N GLN A 56 -14.09 -30.85 23.21
CA GLN A 56 -14.06 -31.61 24.47
C GLN A 56 -15.29 -32.52 24.66
N ASP A 57 -16.42 -32.19 24.03
CA ASP A 57 -17.64 -33.02 23.97
C ASP A 57 -17.55 -34.16 22.92
N GLY A 58 -16.46 -34.21 22.14
CA GLY A 58 -16.25 -35.18 21.07
C GLY A 58 -16.82 -34.78 19.71
N SER A 59 -17.46 -33.62 19.57
CA SER A 59 -17.88 -33.08 18.27
C SER A 59 -16.69 -32.51 17.49
N TRP A 60 -16.92 -32.15 16.22
CA TRP A 60 -15.86 -31.66 15.33
C TRP A 60 -16.27 -30.33 14.68
N ASP A 61 -15.42 -29.32 14.81
CA ASP A 61 -15.59 -28.01 14.18
C ASP A 61 -14.77 -27.92 12.89
N LEU A 62 -15.38 -27.38 11.84
CA LEU A 62 -14.74 -27.02 10.57
C LEU A 62 -14.54 -25.51 10.51
N THR A 63 -13.31 -25.07 10.27
CA THR A 63 -12.96 -23.65 10.13
C THR A 63 -12.25 -23.38 8.80
N ASP A 64 -12.76 -22.43 8.02
CA ASP A 64 -12.04 -21.88 6.87
C ASP A 64 -10.87 -21.01 7.34
N LYS A 65 -9.67 -21.22 6.80
CA LYS A 65 -8.49 -20.38 7.09
C LYS A 65 -8.30 -19.27 6.05
N LYS A 66 -9.40 -18.61 5.66
CA LYS A 66 -9.47 -17.60 4.60
C LYS A 66 -8.96 -18.15 3.27
N SER A 67 -9.56 -19.26 2.84
CA SER A 67 -9.29 -19.84 1.53
C SER A 67 -9.69 -18.91 0.38
N LEU A 68 -8.97 -19.01 -0.75
CA LEU A 68 -9.22 -18.14 -1.91
C LEU A 68 -10.59 -18.40 -2.56
N ASN A 69 -11.03 -19.66 -2.56
CA ASN A 69 -12.22 -20.13 -3.25
C ASN A 69 -13.35 -20.54 -2.28
N GLY A 70 -13.21 -20.25 -0.99
CA GLY A 70 -14.18 -20.59 0.06
C GLY A 70 -14.29 -22.08 0.42
N ILE A 71 -15.02 -22.31 1.51
CA ILE A 71 -15.56 -23.61 1.93
C ILE A 71 -17.08 -23.47 1.97
N TYR A 72 -17.81 -24.47 1.48
CA TYR A 72 -19.27 -24.50 1.51
C TYR A 72 -19.74 -25.75 2.25
N VAL A 73 -20.71 -25.62 3.16
CA VAL A 73 -21.38 -26.74 3.83
C VAL A 73 -22.85 -26.73 3.43
N ASN A 74 -23.33 -27.85 2.87
CA ASN A 74 -24.69 -28.01 2.34
C ASN A 74 -25.08 -26.85 1.39
N GLY A 75 -24.14 -26.40 0.56
CA GLY A 75 -24.28 -25.30 -0.40
C GLY A 75 -24.12 -23.88 0.17
N ARG A 76 -24.00 -23.70 1.50
CA ARG A 76 -23.80 -22.39 2.13
C ARG A 76 -22.33 -22.12 2.40
N GLN A 77 -21.82 -20.96 1.99
CA GLN A 77 -20.43 -20.59 2.25
C GLN A 77 -20.19 -20.32 3.74
N LEU A 78 -19.10 -20.84 4.30
CA LEU A 78 -18.66 -20.51 5.66
C LEU A 78 -17.97 -19.15 5.71
N VAL A 79 -18.09 -18.47 6.85
CA VAL A 79 -17.36 -17.23 7.14
C VAL A 79 -15.91 -17.56 7.49
N PRO A 80 -14.90 -16.90 6.89
CA PRO A 80 -13.49 -17.13 7.23
C PRO A 80 -13.20 -16.94 8.72
N PHE A 81 -12.47 -17.90 9.30
CA PHE A 81 -12.13 -18.01 10.72
C PHE A 81 -13.27 -18.28 11.70
N GLU A 82 -14.52 -18.41 11.24
CA GLU A 82 -15.63 -18.88 12.07
C GLU A 82 -15.66 -20.43 12.12
N ALA A 83 -16.07 -21.00 13.25
CA ALA A 83 -16.07 -22.45 13.49
C ALA A 83 -17.48 -23.05 13.33
N TYR A 84 -17.62 -23.99 12.40
CA TYR A 84 -18.87 -24.67 12.10
C TYR A 84 -18.89 -26.10 12.65
N THR A 85 -19.75 -26.39 13.62
CA THR A 85 -19.86 -27.72 14.23
C THR A 85 -20.58 -28.71 13.31
N MET A 86 -19.83 -29.63 12.70
CA MET A 86 -20.29 -30.56 11.66
C MET A 86 -21.28 -31.62 12.20
N GLN A 87 -22.29 -31.94 11.40
CA GLN A 87 -23.35 -32.91 11.68
C GLN A 87 -23.26 -34.15 10.80
N GLU A 88 -23.78 -35.29 11.29
CA GLU A 88 -23.77 -36.56 10.56
C GLU A 88 -24.41 -36.43 9.17
N GLY A 89 -23.59 -36.59 8.13
CA GLY A 89 -24.00 -36.54 6.74
C GLY A 89 -23.82 -35.20 6.02
N ASP A 90 -23.26 -34.17 6.67
CA ASP A 90 -22.98 -32.87 6.04
C ASP A 90 -22.14 -32.99 4.76
N LEU A 91 -22.50 -32.22 3.73
CA LEU A 91 -21.77 -32.11 2.47
C LEU A 91 -20.83 -30.90 2.49
N ILE A 92 -19.54 -31.15 2.63
CA ILE A 92 -18.46 -30.16 2.73
C ILE A 92 -17.73 -30.08 1.39
N GLN A 93 -17.87 -28.94 0.73
CA GLN A 93 -17.22 -28.61 -0.54
C GLN A 93 -16.03 -27.67 -0.28
N LEU A 94 -14.88 -28.00 -0.85
CA LEU A 94 -13.64 -27.23 -0.74
C LEU A 94 -13.34 -26.53 -2.08
N GLY A 95 -13.46 -25.20 -2.12
CA GLY A 95 -13.40 -24.42 -3.36
C GLY A 95 -14.68 -24.48 -4.21
N VAL A 96 -14.54 -24.20 -5.51
CA VAL A 96 -15.65 -24.07 -6.47
C VAL A 96 -15.51 -25.01 -7.67
N ALA A 97 -16.52 -25.06 -8.53
CA ALA A 97 -16.45 -25.77 -9.82
C ALA A 97 -15.49 -25.08 -10.81
N THR A 98 -14.91 -25.86 -11.72
CA THR A 98 -14.02 -25.38 -12.79
C THR A 98 -14.78 -24.83 -14.01
N SER A 99 -16.06 -25.12 -14.14
CA SER A 99 -16.97 -24.58 -15.17
C SER A 99 -18.40 -24.47 -14.60
N PRO A 100 -19.29 -23.64 -15.17
CA PRO A 100 -20.63 -23.42 -14.62
C PRO A 100 -21.49 -24.69 -14.53
N ASP A 101 -21.36 -25.57 -15.53
CA ASP A 101 -22.19 -26.77 -15.69
C ASP A 101 -21.61 -28.02 -15.02
N ALA A 102 -20.48 -27.90 -14.31
CA ALA A 102 -19.81 -29.01 -13.64
C ALA A 102 -20.03 -29.01 -12.12
N PRO A 103 -20.17 -30.18 -11.46
CA PRO A 103 -20.13 -30.25 -10.02
C PRO A 103 -18.75 -29.82 -9.49
N ALA A 104 -18.70 -29.22 -8.30
CA ALA A 104 -17.44 -28.85 -7.67
C ALA A 104 -16.55 -30.08 -7.42
N GLU A 105 -15.26 -29.99 -7.77
CA GLU A 105 -14.37 -31.16 -7.79
C GLU A 105 -14.25 -31.83 -6.41
N PHE A 106 -14.17 -31.03 -5.33
CA PHE A 106 -13.82 -31.48 -3.97
C PHE A 106 -15.00 -31.47 -2.98
N ILE A 107 -15.98 -32.36 -3.19
CA ILE A 107 -17.10 -32.56 -2.27
C ILE A 107 -16.87 -33.79 -1.37
N TYR A 108 -17.02 -33.62 -0.05
CA TYR A 108 -16.91 -34.69 0.94
C TYR A 108 -18.19 -34.78 1.78
N LYS A 109 -18.53 -35.98 2.25
CA LYS A 109 -19.59 -36.22 3.23
C LYS A 109 -18.99 -36.53 4.60
N PHE A 110 -19.41 -35.82 5.65
CA PHE A 110 -18.98 -36.12 7.01
C PHE A 110 -19.74 -37.31 7.59
N HIS A 111 -18.99 -38.19 8.27
CA HIS A 111 -19.50 -39.29 9.07
C HIS A 111 -18.77 -39.32 10.41
N SER A 112 -19.51 -39.23 11.51
CA SER A 112 -19.00 -39.27 12.89
C SER A 112 -18.55 -40.67 13.33
N ALA A 113 -19.16 -41.73 12.76
CA ALA A 113 -18.99 -43.11 13.24
C ALA A 113 -18.99 -44.15 12.10
N LEU A 114 -18.14 -43.98 11.07
CA LEU A 114 -18.10 -44.91 9.94
C LEU A 114 -17.36 -46.21 10.29
N LYS A 115 -18.00 -47.36 10.05
CA LYS A 115 -17.39 -48.71 10.21
C LYS A 115 -16.52 -49.04 9.00
N VAL A 116 -15.19 -49.02 9.14
CA VAL A 116 -14.25 -49.29 8.03
C VAL A 116 -13.60 -50.67 8.19
N ARG A 117 -13.61 -51.45 7.09
CA ARG A 117 -12.93 -52.76 6.97
C ARG A 117 -11.58 -52.55 6.29
N ILE A 118 -10.48 -52.73 7.03
CA ILE A 118 -9.12 -52.42 6.57
C ILE A 118 -8.36 -53.71 6.24
N GLU A 119 -7.93 -53.85 4.99
CA GLU A 119 -6.96 -54.86 4.57
C GLU A 119 -5.53 -54.38 4.85
N LYS A 120 -4.78 -55.12 5.69
CA LYS A 120 -3.34 -54.88 5.85
C LYS A 120 -2.58 -55.50 4.67
N LYS A 121 -2.20 -54.70 3.67
CA LYS A 121 -1.24 -55.12 2.65
C LYS A 121 0.11 -55.37 3.32
N GLY A 122 0.50 -56.65 3.42
CA GLY A 122 1.80 -57.06 3.95
C GLY A 122 2.95 -56.70 3.01
N ASN A 123 4.12 -56.40 3.58
CA ASN A 123 5.33 -56.12 2.81
C ASN A 123 5.77 -57.37 2.05
N LYS A 124 5.70 -57.36 0.71
CA LYS A 124 6.43 -58.34 -0.12
C LYS A 124 7.92 -58.06 0.02
N ARG A 125 8.66 -58.98 0.64
CA ARG A 125 10.13 -59.07 0.53
C ARG A 125 10.46 -60.43 -0.06
N LEU A 126 11.15 -60.45 -1.20
CA LEU A 126 11.66 -61.68 -1.78
C LEU A 126 12.69 -62.32 -0.85
N LYS A 127 12.58 -63.63 -0.64
CA LYS A 127 13.75 -64.52 -0.67
C LYS A 127 13.32 -65.93 -1.04
N THR A 128 13.87 -66.44 -2.13
CA THR A 128 13.89 -67.87 -2.44
C THR A 128 14.99 -68.51 -1.60
N GLU A 129 14.73 -69.65 -0.97
CA GLU A 129 15.78 -70.61 -0.60
C GLU A 129 15.15 -71.98 -0.34
N ILE A 130 15.95 -73.04 -0.49
CA ILE A 130 15.51 -74.43 -0.52
C ILE A 130 15.66 -75.06 0.86
N SER A 131 14.71 -75.90 1.28
CA SER A 131 14.96 -76.93 2.30
C SER A 131 14.12 -78.18 2.04
N SER A 132 14.63 -79.32 2.45
CA SER A 132 14.09 -80.67 2.19
C SER A 132 14.03 -81.48 3.48
N GLN A 133 13.33 -82.63 3.45
CA GLN A 133 13.06 -83.53 4.60
C GLN A 133 12.02 -82.92 5.59
N LYS A 134 11.09 -83.67 6.19
CA LYS A 134 11.18 -85.03 6.78
C LYS A 134 9.86 -85.83 6.73
N ASP A 135 10.03 -87.16 6.68
CA ASP A 135 9.46 -88.25 7.52
C ASP A 135 7.98 -88.36 7.95
N THR A 136 7.62 -89.62 8.26
CA THR A 136 6.42 -90.15 8.96
C THR A 136 5.11 -90.12 8.17
N LEU A 137 4.36 -91.23 7.96
CA LEU A 137 4.04 -92.47 8.72
C LEU A 137 2.80 -92.38 9.64
N SER A 138 1.67 -92.80 9.08
CA SER A 138 0.60 -93.60 9.72
C SER A 138 -0.13 -94.33 8.58
N ALA A 139 -0.29 -95.65 8.57
CA ALA A 139 -1.09 -96.49 9.47
C ALA A 139 -2.60 -96.14 9.39
N SER A 140 -3.52 -97.09 9.22
CA SER A 140 -3.41 -98.56 9.04
C SER A 140 -4.80 -99.13 8.71
N GLU A 141 -4.90 -100.41 8.35
CA GLU A 141 -5.87 -101.32 9.01
C GLU A 141 -5.54 -102.81 8.74
N ASN A 142 -5.60 -103.61 9.81
CA ASN A 142 -5.44 -105.08 9.83
C ASN A 142 -6.79 -105.71 10.23
N ILE A 143 -7.10 -106.89 9.72
CA ILE A 143 -7.88 -107.98 10.36
C ILE A 143 -7.22 -109.28 9.85
N GLU A 144 -6.36 -109.99 10.62
CA GLU A 144 -6.66 -110.99 11.68
C GLU A 144 -7.14 -112.37 11.13
N SER A 145 -6.80 -113.55 11.69
CA SER A 145 -5.77 -113.97 12.68
C SER A 145 -5.62 -115.52 12.74
N GLU A 146 -4.64 -116.02 13.53
CA GLU A 146 -4.48 -117.38 14.17
C GLU A 146 -4.60 -118.70 13.33
N SER A 147 -3.90 -119.84 13.53
CA SER A 147 -3.33 -120.63 14.68
C SER A 147 -4.38 -121.46 15.45
N GLU A 148 -4.16 -122.66 16.06
CA GLU A 148 -2.99 -123.45 16.57
C GLU A 148 -3.12 -124.97 16.16
N THR A 149 -2.17 -125.93 16.25
CA THR A 149 -1.46 -126.62 17.39
C THR A 149 -2.38 -127.14 18.53
N GLU A 150 -2.19 -128.30 19.22
CA GLU A 150 -1.11 -129.32 19.36
C GLU A 150 -1.65 -130.69 19.93
N LEU A 151 -0.78 -131.66 20.31
CA LEU A 151 -1.00 -132.88 21.16
C LEU A 151 -1.78 -134.12 20.61
N LYS A 152 -1.60 -135.39 21.08
CA LYS A 152 -0.44 -136.26 21.52
C LYS A 152 -0.96 -137.62 22.13
N ARG A 153 -0.04 -138.58 22.43
CA ARG A 153 -0.13 -139.78 23.37
C ARG A 153 -0.57 -141.15 22.75
N LYS A 154 -0.14 -142.36 23.23
CA LYS A 154 0.94 -142.86 24.15
C LYS A 154 1.21 -144.40 23.99
N LYS A 155 2.30 -144.94 24.60
CA LYS A 155 2.75 -146.37 24.65
C LYS A 155 2.07 -147.25 25.75
N PRO A 156 2.15 -148.60 25.71
CA PRO A 156 3.16 -149.45 26.45
C PRO A 156 4.01 -150.38 25.51
N LYS A 157 5.08 -151.16 25.83
CA LYS A 157 5.54 -152.07 26.94
C LYS A 157 4.78 -153.43 27.00
N GLU A 158 5.35 -154.63 27.22
CA GLU A 158 6.75 -155.13 27.38
C GLU A 158 6.85 -156.69 27.22
N GLN A 159 8.06 -157.22 26.89
CA GLN A 159 8.68 -158.59 27.00
C GLN A 159 7.91 -159.96 26.94
N GLU A 160 8.59 -160.95 26.30
CA GLU A 160 8.76 -162.43 26.52
C GLU A 160 7.62 -163.32 27.12
N GLU A 161 7.45 -164.63 26.83
CA GLU A 161 8.38 -165.74 26.43
C GLU A 161 7.64 -166.94 25.75
N ALA A 162 8.37 -167.87 25.09
CA ALA A 162 8.03 -169.28 24.67
C ALA A 162 6.83 -169.59 23.71
N GLY A 163 6.91 -170.64 22.84
CA GLY A 163 5.71 -171.12 22.10
C GLY A 163 5.76 -172.21 20.99
N ASP A 164 6.77 -172.28 20.11
CA ASP A 164 6.94 -173.27 18.99
C ASP A 164 5.95 -173.27 17.77
N SER A 165 6.32 -174.01 16.70
CA SER A 165 5.53 -174.49 15.54
C SER A 165 5.35 -173.63 14.26
N MET A 166 6.48 -173.18 13.72
CA MET A 166 6.90 -173.35 12.30
C MET A 166 5.96 -173.08 11.08
N SER A 167 6.41 -172.12 10.25
CA SER A 167 6.47 -172.19 8.77
C SER A 167 5.24 -172.62 7.94
N LYS A 168 4.33 -171.67 7.70
CA LYS A 168 3.56 -171.62 6.42
C LYS A 168 3.32 -170.19 5.90
N VAL A 169 3.15 -169.23 6.82
CA VAL A 169 2.77 -167.83 6.56
C VAL A 169 3.79 -167.00 5.74
N LEU A 170 5.10 -167.28 5.89
CA LEU A 170 6.16 -166.39 5.37
C LEU A 170 6.21 -166.27 3.83
N ARG A 171 5.61 -167.22 3.09
CA ARG A 171 5.66 -167.21 1.61
C ARG A 171 4.63 -166.28 0.99
N GLU A 172 3.44 -166.17 1.56
CA GLU A 172 2.36 -165.29 1.07
C GLU A 172 2.68 -163.82 1.32
N GLN A 173 3.35 -163.51 2.44
CA GLN A 173 3.74 -162.15 2.82
C GLN A 173 4.69 -161.48 1.82
N MET A 174 5.64 -162.22 1.23
CA MET A 174 6.55 -161.66 0.22
C MET A 174 5.85 -161.34 -1.10
N GLU A 175 4.89 -162.16 -1.52
CA GLU A 175 4.13 -161.92 -2.76
C GLU A 175 3.16 -160.74 -2.62
N GLN A 176 2.58 -160.54 -1.43
CA GLN A 176 1.81 -159.34 -1.10
C GLN A 176 2.69 -158.08 -1.13
N ALA A 177 3.87 -158.10 -0.49
CA ALA A 177 4.79 -156.95 -0.47
C ALA A 177 5.25 -156.53 -1.88
N GLN A 178 5.52 -157.49 -2.78
CA GLN A 178 5.89 -157.18 -4.17
C GLN A 178 4.74 -156.52 -4.96
N LYS A 179 3.50 -156.97 -4.75
CA LYS A 179 2.31 -156.37 -5.39
C LYS A 179 2.03 -154.96 -4.83
N GLU A 180 2.22 -154.76 -3.53
CA GLU A 180 2.09 -153.45 -2.88
C GLU A 180 3.15 -152.45 -3.37
N GLN A 181 4.40 -152.89 -3.57
CA GLN A 181 5.45 -152.05 -4.14
C GLN A 181 5.15 -151.67 -5.61
N ALA A 182 4.77 -152.63 -6.45
CA ALA A 182 4.42 -152.37 -7.85
C ALA A 182 3.23 -151.40 -7.99
N LEU A 183 2.24 -151.48 -7.08
CA LEU A 183 1.12 -150.54 -7.02
C LEU A 183 1.61 -149.12 -6.69
N LYS A 184 2.46 -148.96 -5.67
CA LYS A 184 3.02 -147.65 -5.28
C LYS A 184 3.90 -147.03 -6.35
N GLU A 185 4.66 -147.83 -7.09
CA GLU A 185 5.45 -147.35 -8.23
C GLU A 185 4.54 -146.86 -9.37
N ALA A 186 3.44 -147.56 -9.66
CA ALA A 186 2.44 -147.11 -10.63
C ALA A 186 1.69 -145.83 -10.19
N GLU A 187 1.29 -145.73 -8.92
CA GLU A 187 0.69 -144.52 -8.33
C GLU A 187 1.65 -143.31 -8.40
N TYR A 188 2.95 -143.53 -8.14
CA TYR A 188 3.96 -142.48 -8.23
C TYR A 188 4.15 -142.00 -9.67
N GLN A 189 4.23 -142.90 -10.65
CA GLN A 189 4.31 -142.55 -12.07
C GLN A 189 3.06 -141.78 -12.55
N ALA A 190 1.86 -142.22 -12.15
CA ALA A 190 0.62 -141.50 -12.46
C ALA A 190 0.61 -140.07 -11.86
N ARG A 191 1.13 -139.91 -10.64
CA ARG A 191 1.25 -138.61 -9.96
C ARG A 191 2.29 -137.69 -10.61
N LEU A 192 3.40 -138.23 -11.12
CA LEU A 192 4.37 -137.46 -11.92
C LEU A 192 3.74 -136.96 -13.23
N ALA A 193 3.10 -137.84 -14.01
CA ALA A 193 2.42 -137.45 -15.25
C ALA A 193 1.31 -136.40 -15.02
N GLN A 194 0.59 -136.49 -13.89
CA GLN A 194 -0.38 -135.46 -13.49
C GLN A 194 0.30 -134.11 -13.18
N MET A 195 1.47 -134.13 -12.52
CA MET A 195 2.25 -132.93 -12.20
C MET A 195 2.83 -132.27 -13.45
N GLU A 196 3.37 -133.06 -14.39
CA GLU A 196 3.88 -132.58 -15.69
C GLU A 196 2.77 -131.91 -16.51
N LYS A 197 1.58 -132.51 -16.56
CA LYS A 197 0.40 -131.90 -17.21
C LYS A 197 0.03 -130.56 -16.56
N LEU A 198 0.04 -130.48 -15.22
CA LEU A 198 -0.26 -129.24 -14.48
C LEU A 198 0.84 -128.17 -14.61
N LEU A 199 2.09 -128.55 -14.84
CA LEU A 199 3.17 -127.62 -15.18
C LEU A 199 2.95 -127.04 -16.57
N LYS A 200 2.73 -127.90 -17.58
CA LYS A 200 2.46 -127.45 -18.95
C LYS A 200 1.22 -126.55 -19.04
N GLU A 201 0.12 -126.93 -18.38
CA GLU A 201 -1.08 -126.09 -18.30
C GLU A 201 -0.86 -124.73 -17.62
N LYS A 202 0.20 -124.56 -16.80
CA LYS A 202 0.61 -123.27 -16.24
C LYS A 202 1.52 -122.50 -17.19
N GLU A 203 2.44 -123.17 -17.86
CA GLU A 203 3.35 -122.58 -18.86
C GLU A 203 2.55 -122.02 -20.05
N ASP A 204 1.60 -122.79 -20.58
CA ASP A 204 0.71 -122.36 -21.66
C ASP A 204 -0.11 -121.12 -21.24
N ARG A 205 -0.75 -121.13 -20.06
CA ARG A 205 -1.47 -119.96 -19.51
C ARG A 205 -0.56 -118.76 -19.24
N GLN A 206 0.68 -118.99 -18.82
CA GLN A 206 1.66 -117.92 -18.60
C GLN A 206 2.06 -117.26 -19.92
N MET A 207 2.23 -118.04 -21.01
CA MET A 207 2.46 -117.51 -22.34
C MET A 207 1.24 -116.74 -22.87
N GLU A 208 0.01 -117.23 -22.67
CA GLU A 208 -1.22 -116.52 -23.04
C GLU A 208 -1.32 -115.14 -22.35
N VAL A 209 -1.10 -115.09 -21.03
CA VAL A 209 -1.10 -113.84 -20.25
C VAL A 209 0.02 -112.90 -20.71
N GLN A 210 1.23 -113.40 -20.99
CA GLN A 210 2.32 -112.57 -21.52
C GLN A 210 1.99 -111.99 -22.90
N GLN A 211 1.41 -112.77 -23.81
CA GLN A 211 0.98 -112.30 -25.13
C GLN A 211 -0.16 -111.26 -25.03
N GLN A 212 -1.09 -111.42 -24.10
CA GLN A 212 -2.15 -110.43 -23.86
C GLN A 212 -1.58 -109.12 -23.32
N LEU A 213 -0.69 -109.19 -22.32
CA LEU A 213 -0.01 -108.01 -21.76
C LEU A 213 0.86 -107.28 -22.80
N GLU A 214 1.49 -107.99 -23.73
CA GLU A 214 2.25 -107.37 -24.82
C GLU A 214 1.34 -106.67 -25.84
N LYS A 215 0.19 -107.25 -26.21
CA LYS A 215 -0.81 -106.58 -27.06
C LYS A 215 -1.36 -105.32 -26.38
N GLU A 216 -1.77 -105.42 -25.12
CA GLU A 216 -2.21 -104.26 -24.34
C GLU A 216 -1.13 -103.18 -24.23
N ARG A 217 0.16 -103.56 -24.12
CA ARG A 217 1.28 -102.60 -24.12
C ARG A 217 1.38 -101.87 -25.44
N GLN A 218 1.31 -102.59 -26.57
CA GLN A 218 1.39 -102.01 -27.91
C GLN A 218 0.20 -101.08 -28.21
N GLU A 219 -1.01 -101.47 -27.83
CA GLU A 219 -2.22 -100.64 -27.97
C GLU A 219 -2.13 -99.36 -27.14
N LYS A 220 -1.71 -99.45 -25.87
CA LYS A 220 -1.49 -98.30 -24.99
C LYS A 220 -0.34 -97.40 -25.49
N GLU A 221 0.69 -97.97 -26.11
CA GLU A 221 1.79 -97.22 -26.73
C GLU A 221 1.35 -96.48 -28.00
N SER A 222 0.47 -97.06 -28.83
CA SER A 222 -0.11 -96.35 -29.98
C SER A 222 -1.05 -95.22 -29.55
N GLN A 223 -1.93 -95.45 -28.57
CA GLN A 223 -2.82 -94.43 -28.01
C GLN A 223 -2.03 -93.28 -27.37
N ALA A 224 -0.92 -93.58 -26.67
CA ALA A 224 -0.06 -92.55 -26.11
C ALA A 224 0.60 -91.67 -27.18
N LYS A 225 1.00 -92.24 -28.32
CA LYS A 225 1.56 -91.48 -29.46
C LYS A 225 0.51 -90.60 -30.13
N GLU A 226 -0.71 -91.11 -30.33
CA GLU A 226 -1.82 -90.34 -30.90
C GLU A 226 -2.22 -89.16 -30.00
N VAL A 227 -2.31 -89.36 -28.68
CA VAL A 227 -2.57 -88.30 -27.70
C VAL A 227 -1.46 -87.24 -27.70
N GLU A 228 -0.20 -87.64 -27.86
CA GLU A 228 0.93 -86.71 -27.88
C GLU A 228 0.99 -85.91 -29.20
N GLU A 229 0.67 -86.53 -30.35
CA GLU A 229 0.47 -85.81 -31.61
C GLU A 229 -0.68 -84.78 -31.51
N LEU A 230 -1.79 -85.13 -30.87
CA LEU A 230 -2.92 -84.22 -30.67
C LEU A 230 -2.54 -83.03 -29.78
N ARG A 231 -1.76 -83.25 -28.71
CA ARG A 231 -1.23 -82.17 -27.86
C ARG A 231 -0.28 -81.24 -28.61
N GLN A 232 0.58 -81.77 -29.48
CA GLN A 232 1.47 -80.94 -30.30
C GLN A 232 0.68 -80.07 -31.29
N LYS A 233 -0.39 -80.61 -31.87
CA LYS A 233 -1.33 -79.87 -32.73
C LYS A 233 -2.10 -78.80 -31.94
N GLU A 234 -2.56 -79.12 -30.72
CA GLU A 234 -3.20 -78.16 -29.81
C GLU A 234 -2.26 -77.01 -29.42
N GLN A 235 -1.02 -77.32 -29.05
CA GLN A 235 0.01 -76.32 -28.71
C GLN A 235 0.34 -75.40 -29.90
N ALA A 236 0.46 -75.95 -31.11
CA ALA A 236 0.69 -75.14 -32.32
C ALA A 236 -0.48 -74.19 -32.61
N ILE A 237 -1.73 -74.65 -32.48
CA ILE A 237 -2.93 -73.82 -32.66
C ILE A 237 -3.00 -72.72 -31.58
N LEU A 238 -2.69 -73.05 -30.32
CA LEU A 238 -2.63 -72.07 -29.23
C LEU A 238 -1.54 -71.01 -29.46
N GLN A 239 -0.39 -71.40 -29.98
CA GLN A 239 0.69 -70.46 -30.32
C GLN A 239 0.28 -69.55 -31.49
N GLU A 240 -0.26 -70.09 -32.59
CA GLU A 240 -0.80 -69.29 -33.69
C GLU A 240 -1.87 -68.29 -33.23
N MET A 241 -2.71 -68.67 -32.26
CA MET A 241 -3.72 -67.79 -31.67
C MET A 241 -3.12 -66.70 -30.79
N GLN A 242 -2.02 -66.99 -30.09
CA GLN A 242 -1.27 -65.98 -29.32
C GLN A 242 -0.57 -65.00 -30.26
N ASP A 243 0.18 -65.48 -31.27
CA ASP A 243 0.88 -64.64 -32.24
C ASP A 243 -0.09 -63.65 -32.94
N LYS A 244 -1.29 -64.11 -33.32
CA LYS A 244 -2.35 -63.26 -33.91
C LYS A 244 -2.95 -62.26 -32.92
N GLN A 245 -3.09 -62.61 -31.63
CA GLN A 245 -3.51 -61.65 -30.60
C GLN A 245 -2.45 -60.57 -30.38
N ASP A 246 -1.19 -60.98 -30.37
CA ASP A 246 -0.01 -60.13 -30.22
C ASP A 246 0.18 -59.18 -31.41
N GLU A 247 -0.15 -59.61 -32.62
CA GLU A 247 -0.17 -58.77 -33.84
C GLU A 247 -1.30 -57.74 -33.79
N LEU A 248 -2.54 -58.18 -33.50
CA LEU A 248 -3.70 -57.28 -33.36
C LEU A 248 -3.53 -56.26 -32.22
N GLU A 249 -2.86 -56.61 -31.11
CA GLU A 249 -2.56 -55.65 -30.04
C GLU A 249 -1.51 -54.60 -30.48
N LYS A 250 -0.51 -54.99 -31.28
CA LYS A 250 0.45 -54.06 -31.89
C LYS A 250 -0.24 -53.11 -32.87
N GLU A 251 -1.12 -53.60 -33.75
CA GLU A 251 -1.92 -52.75 -34.65
C GLU A 251 -2.82 -51.78 -33.89
N ARG A 252 -3.55 -52.27 -32.87
CA ARG A 252 -4.43 -51.46 -32.03
C ARG A 252 -3.68 -50.33 -31.32
N GLU A 253 -2.48 -50.60 -30.81
CA GLU A 253 -1.67 -49.60 -30.14
C GLU A 253 -1.03 -48.60 -31.13
N GLN A 254 -0.60 -49.05 -32.31
CA GLN A 254 -0.16 -48.13 -33.39
C GLN A 254 -1.28 -47.20 -33.86
N LEU A 255 -2.50 -47.72 -34.06
CA LEU A 255 -3.65 -46.92 -34.47
C LEU A 255 -4.02 -45.89 -33.39
N LYS A 256 -3.98 -46.30 -32.11
CA LYS A 256 -4.18 -45.44 -30.94
C LYS A 256 -3.12 -44.35 -30.84
N GLN A 257 -1.85 -44.65 -31.10
CA GLN A 257 -0.77 -43.65 -31.13
C GLN A 257 -0.99 -42.63 -32.25
N LYS A 258 -1.25 -43.06 -33.49
CA LYS A 258 -1.55 -42.16 -34.62
C LYS A 258 -2.75 -41.24 -34.33
N MET A 259 -3.83 -41.78 -33.76
CA MET A 259 -5.01 -41.00 -33.37
C MET A 259 -4.71 -39.99 -32.24
N GLN A 260 -3.80 -40.33 -31.31
CA GLN A 260 -3.34 -39.39 -30.27
C GLN A 260 -2.46 -38.28 -30.85
N GLU A 261 -1.54 -38.60 -31.76
CA GLU A 261 -0.67 -37.63 -32.45
C GLU A 261 -1.50 -36.65 -33.30
N GLU A 262 -2.47 -37.16 -34.06
CA GLU A 262 -3.39 -36.34 -34.87
C GLU A 262 -4.27 -35.45 -33.99
N LEU A 263 -4.82 -35.97 -32.88
CA LEU A 263 -5.60 -35.18 -31.93
C LEU A 263 -4.74 -34.09 -31.27
N GLU A 264 -3.50 -34.41 -30.87
CA GLU A 264 -2.57 -33.42 -30.33
C GLU A 264 -2.18 -32.35 -31.35
N ALA A 265 -1.97 -32.71 -32.63
CA ALA A 265 -1.67 -31.75 -33.69
C ALA A 265 -2.84 -30.78 -33.91
N ASN A 266 -4.06 -31.30 -34.05
CA ASN A 266 -5.27 -30.50 -34.18
C ASN A 266 -5.53 -29.59 -32.97
N LEU A 267 -5.25 -30.07 -31.74
CA LEU A 267 -5.35 -29.25 -30.54
C LEU A 267 -4.30 -28.13 -30.51
N LYS A 268 -3.05 -28.40 -30.92
CA LYS A 268 -1.97 -27.40 -30.97
C LYS A 268 -2.25 -26.31 -32.01
N ASP A 269 -2.72 -26.68 -33.20
CA ASP A 269 -3.11 -25.71 -34.24
C ASP A 269 -4.30 -24.83 -33.81
N ARG A 270 -5.33 -25.45 -33.22
CA ARG A 270 -6.48 -24.71 -32.67
C ARG A 270 -6.09 -23.79 -31.51
N GLU A 271 -5.19 -24.22 -30.64
CA GLU A 271 -4.64 -23.37 -29.57
C GLU A 271 -3.82 -22.20 -30.14
N GLN A 272 -3.01 -22.44 -31.17
CA GLN A 272 -2.24 -21.39 -31.86
C GLN A 272 -3.14 -20.38 -32.58
N THR A 273 -4.22 -20.84 -33.22
CA THR A 273 -5.23 -20.00 -33.86
C THR A 273 -6.01 -19.16 -32.85
N LEU A 274 -6.39 -19.74 -31.70
CA LEU A 274 -7.03 -18.97 -30.62
C LEU A 274 -6.07 -17.96 -29.98
N LYS A 275 -4.78 -18.30 -29.82
CA LYS A 275 -3.73 -17.36 -29.35
C LYS A 275 -3.54 -16.20 -30.32
N SER A 276 -3.49 -16.45 -31.63
CA SER A 276 -3.32 -15.38 -32.63
C SER A 276 -4.52 -14.43 -32.66
N GLN A 277 -5.75 -14.99 -32.66
CA GLN A 277 -6.99 -14.20 -32.53
C GLN A 277 -7.02 -13.33 -31.27
N LEU A 278 -6.70 -13.90 -30.09
CA LEU A 278 -6.64 -13.16 -28.83
C LEU A 278 -5.55 -12.08 -28.83
N SER A 279 -4.41 -12.32 -29.49
CA SER A 279 -3.35 -11.31 -29.63
C SER A 279 -3.77 -10.15 -30.54
N ALA A 280 -4.42 -10.43 -31.67
CA ALA A 280 -4.94 -9.41 -32.58
C ALA A 280 -6.07 -8.60 -31.96
N GLN A 281 -7.00 -9.24 -31.24
CA GLN A 281 -8.06 -8.56 -30.48
C GLN A 281 -7.48 -7.66 -29.39
N ARG A 282 -6.44 -8.13 -28.67
CA ARG A 282 -5.75 -7.34 -27.65
C ARG A 282 -5.03 -6.13 -28.25
N GLU A 283 -4.41 -6.27 -29.42
CA GLU A 283 -3.75 -5.17 -30.11
C GLU A 283 -4.76 -4.13 -30.64
N ALA A 284 -5.87 -4.59 -31.23
CA ALA A 284 -6.97 -3.72 -31.65
C ALA A 284 -7.51 -2.89 -30.46
N LEU A 285 -7.86 -3.54 -29.35
CA LEU A 285 -8.35 -2.87 -28.13
C LEU A 285 -7.31 -1.90 -27.53
N LEU A 286 -6.01 -2.18 -27.66
CA LEU A 286 -4.94 -1.31 -27.18
C LEU A 286 -4.80 -0.06 -28.08
N ASN A 287 -4.94 -0.22 -29.40
CA ASN A 287 -4.97 0.89 -30.35
C ASN A 287 -6.24 1.75 -30.21
N GLU A 288 -7.41 1.14 -30.03
CA GLU A 288 -8.65 1.85 -29.70
C GLU A 288 -8.53 2.64 -28.39
N LYS A 289 -8.03 2.00 -27.32
CA LYS A 289 -7.77 2.68 -26.05
C LYS A 289 -6.82 3.86 -26.23
N LYS A 290 -5.72 3.69 -26.98
CA LYS A 290 -4.76 4.76 -27.26
C LYS A 290 -5.43 5.92 -28.02
N GLN A 291 -6.27 5.62 -29.01
CA GLN A 291 -6.99 6.65 -29.77
C GLN A 291 -7.97 7.44 -28.88
N VAL A 292 -8.66 6.76 -27.95
CA VAL A 292 -9.54 7.40 -26.95
C VAL A 292 -8.73 8.25 -25.96
N GLU A 293 -7.59 7.75 -25.46
CA GLU A 293 -6.69 8.50 -24.57
C GLU A 293 -6.11 9.75 -25.26
N GLU A 294 -5.68 9.65 -26.52
CA GLU A 294 -5.21 10.79 -27.30
C GLU A 294 -6.32 11.81 -27.61
N ASN A 295 -7.54 11.36 -27.89
CA ASN A 295 -8.68 12.25 -28.16
C ASN A 295 -9.09 12.99 -26.87
N LEU A 296 -9.22 12.29 -25.76
CA LEU A 296 -9.56 12.86 -24.45
C LEU A 296 -8.50 13.85 -23.96
N GLN A 297 -7.22 13.61 -24.23
CA GLN A 297 -6.14 14.56 -23.95
C GLN A 297 -6.31 15.86 -24.77
N LYS A 298 -6.61 15.77 -26.08
CA LYS A 298 -6.83 16.93 -26.95
C LYS A 298 -8.07 17.73 -26.55
N GLU A 299 -9.15 17.06 -26.14
CA GLU A 299 -10.36 17.71 -25.61
C GLU A 299 -10.09 18.43 -24.28
N MET A 300 -9.37 17.79 -23.36
CA MET A 300 -9.00 18.38 -22.07
C MET A 300 -8.04 19.56 -22.22
N GLU A 301 -7.06 19.47 -23.13
CA GLU A 301 -6.14 20.57 -23.46
C GLU A 301 -6.89 21.76 -24.06
N LYS A 302 -7.81 21.53 -25.02
CA LYS A 302 -8.66 22.57 -25.60
C LYS A 302 -9.56 23.23 -24.56
N ALA A 303 -10.20 22.46 -23.70
CA ALA A 303 -11.05 22.99 -22.62
C ALA A 303 -10.24 23.82 -21.60
N LEU A 304 -9.00 23.41 -21.30
CA LEU A 304 -8.09 24.16 -20.46
C LEU A 304 -7.64 25.48 -21.13
N GLU A 305 -7.34 25.45 -22.43
CA GLU A 305 -6.96 26.65 -23.19
C GLU A 305 -8.13 27.65 -23.30
N GLU A 306 -9.36 27.17 -23.52
CA GLU A 306 -10.58 27.98 -23.50
C GLU A 306 -10.83 28.61 -22.13
N LYS A 307 -10.64 27.86 -21.04
CA LYS A 307 -10.75 28.38 -19.66
C LYS A 307 -9.66 29.38 -19.31
N ASN A 308 -8.42 29.18 -19.76
CA ASN A 308 -7.35 30.15 -19.58
C ASN A 308 -7.68 31.47 -20.31
N LYS A 309 -8.15 31.40 -21.56
CA LYS A 309 -8.60 32.57 -22.35
C LYS A 309 -9.82 33.29 -21.77
N GLU A 310 -10.64 32.62 -20.97
CA GLU A 310 -11.74 33.22 -20.21
C GLU A 310 -11.20 33.98 -18.99
N LEU A 311 -10.37 33.32 -18.17
CA LEU A 311 -9.74 33.92 -16.99
C LEU A 311 -8.84 35.12 -17.33
N GLU A 312 -8.11 35.08 -18.46
CA GLU A 312 -7.32 36.22 -18.94
C GLU A 312 -8.19 37.44 -19.27
N LYS A 313 -9.40 37.24 -19.82
CA LYS A 313 -10.34 38.34 -20.11
C LYS A 313 -10.92 38.91 -18.82
N GLU A 314 -11.28 38.06 -17.86
CA GLU A 314 -11.75 38.51 -16.54
C GLU A 314 -10.66 39.31 -15.82
N LEU A 315 -9.40 38.86 -15.87
CA LEU A 315 -8.24 39.55 -15.30
C LEU A 315 -8.01 40.93 -15.96
N GLN A 316 -8.09 41.00 -17.30
CA GLN A 316 -7.95 42.26 -18.04
C GLN A 316 -9.07 43.24 -17.71
N GLU A 317 -10.32 42.77 -17.61
CA GLU A 317 -11.48 43.59 -17.26
C GLU A 317 -11.44 44.08 -15.80
N GLN A 318 -10.97 43.24 -14.86
CA GLN A 318 -10.70 43.67 -13.47
C GLN A 318 -9.56 44.70 -13.41
N LYS A 319 -8.47 44.48 -14.16
CA LYS A 319 -7.34 45.43 -14.24
C LYS A 319 -7.81 46.79 -14.76
N LYS A 320 -8.59 46.82 -15.83
CA LYS A 320 -9.16 48.05 -16.42
C LYS A 320 -10.06 48.80 -15.44
N LYS A 321 -10.91 48.08 -14.69
CA LYS A 321 -11.73 48.66 -13.62
C LYS A 321 -10.89 49.26 -12.50
N LEU A 322 -9.79 48.60 -12.13
CA LEU A 322 -8.86 49.10 -11.12
C LEU A 322 -8.12 50.37 -11.60
N GLU A 323 -7.67 50.38 -12.86
CA GLU A 323 -7.03 51.56 -13.49
C GLU A 323 -7.98 52.78 -13.50
N GLN A 324 -9.25 52.61 -13.86
CA GLN A 324 -10.26 53.68 -13.78
C GLN A 324 -10.50 54.19 -12.35
N VAL A 325 -10.42 53.32 -11.33
CA VAL A 325 -10.51 53.72 -9.92
C VAL A 325 -9.27 54.50 -9.48
N ILE A 326 -8.08 54.12 -9.96
CA ILE A 326 -6.82 54.83 -9.69
C ILE A 326 -6.85 56.23 -10.33
N GLU A 327 -7.16 56.34 -11.62
CA GLU A 327 -7.28 57.62 -12.34
C GLU A 327 -8.25 58.58 -11.63
N LYS A 328 -9.43 58.07 -11.22
CA LYS A 328 -10.41 58.87 -10.46
C LYS A 328 -9.86 59.31 -9.11
N LYS A 329 -9.13 58.46 -8.39
CA LYS A 329 -8.55 58.79 -7.07
C LYS A 329 -7.39 59.76 -7.16
N GLU A 330 -6.56 59.68 -8.20
CA GLU A 330 -5.55 60.69 -8.49
C GLU A 330 -6.16 62.05 -8.81
N LEU A 331 -7.26 62.10 -9.55
CA LEU A 331 -7.97 63.35 -9.84
C LEU A 331 -8.58 63.95 -8.57
N GLU A 332 -9.26 63.13 -7.75
CA GLU A 332 -9.79 63.55 -6.44
C GLU A 332 -8.67 64.08 -5.52
N GLN A 333 -7.50 63.43 -5.50
CA GLN A 333 -6.34 63.87 -4.72
C GLN A 333 -5.79 65.22 -5.21
N LYS A 334 -5.60 65.40 -6.52
CA LYS A 334 -5.09 66.66 -7.12
C LYS A 334 -6.01 67.84 -6.83
N ILE A 335 -7.33 67.63 -6.83
CA ILE A 335 -8.33 68.65 -6.47
C ILE A 335 -8.22 69.03 -4.99
N LEU A 336 -8.14 68.04 -4.08
CA LEU A 336 -7.94 68.30 -2.65
C LEU A 336 -6.62 69.03 -2.36
N GLU A 337 -5.55 68.71 -3.08
CA GLU A 337 -4.24 69.33 -2.91
C GLU A 337 -4.21 70.80 -3.37
N SER A 338 -4.94 71.14 -4.43
CA SER A 338 -5.16 72.54 -4.86
C SER A 338 -5.89 73.33 -3.78
N GLN A 339 -7.06 72.85 -3.34
CA GLN A 339 -7.88 73.48 -2.29
C GLN A 339 -7.12 73.65 -0.97
N LEU A 340 -6.28 72.67 -0.61
CA LEU A 340 -5.43 72.71 0.58
C LEU A 340 -4.26 73.70 0.45
N ASN A 341 -3.83 74.06 -0.76
CA ASN A 341 -2.80 75.07 -0.97
C ASN A 341 -3.40 76.47 -1.08
N GLU A 342 -4.53 76.63 -1.79
CA GLU A 342 -5.33 77.86 -1.81
C GLU A 342 -5.66 78.34 -0.38
N THR A 343 -6.23 77.47 0.46
CA THR A 343 -6.56 77.81 1.85
C THR A 343 -5.34 78.04 2.76
N LYS A 344 -4.16 77.50 2.44
CA LYS A 344 -2.90 77.86 3.12
C LYS A 344 -2.45 79.28 2.75
N GLU A 345 -2.54 79.64 1.47
CA GLU A 345 -2.15 80.97 0.98
C GLU A 345 -3.09 82.06 1.50
N GLU A 346 -4.40 81.82 1.54
CA GLU A 346 -5.38 82.66 2.24
C GLU A 346 -5.04 82.79 3.74
N SER A 347 -4.73 81.69 4.42
CA SER A 347 -4.34 81.71 5.83
C SER A 347 -3.02 82.45 6.08
N ALA A 348 -2.06 82.35 5.17
CA ALA A 348 -0.76 83.02 5.26
C ALA A 348 -0.88 84.52 5.00
N THR A 349 -1.63 84.93 3.97
CA THR A 349 -1.87 86.34 3.65
C THR A 349 -2.68 87.03 4.75
N ALA A 350 -3.72 86.39 5.30
CA ALA A 350 -4.47 86.92 6.44
C ALA A 350 -3.57 87.11 7.69
N LYS A 351 -2.68 86.15 8.00
CA LYS A 351 -1.70 86.30 9.08
C LYS A 351 -0.72 87.45 8.84
N MET A 352 -0.23 87.60 7.61
CA MET A 352 0.70 88.68 7.25
C MET A 352 0.04 90.06 7.34
N GLN A 353 -1.22 90.19 6.93
CA GLN A 353 -2.02 91.42 7.10
C GLN A 353 -2.25 91.74 8.58
N ALA A 354 -2.58 90.74 9.41
CA ALA A 354 -2.78 90.93 10.85
C ALA A 354 -1.48 91.34 11.59
N LEU A 355 -0.32 90.81 11.18
CA LEU A 355 0.97 91.25 11.70
C LEU A 355 1.26 92.70 11.30
N LYS A 356 1.14 93.04 10.01
CA LYS A 356 1.38 94.41 9.55
C LYS A 356 0.49 95.43 10.25
N ALA A 357 -0.81 95.14 10.40
CA ALA A 357 -1.74 96.04 11.09
C ALA A 357 -1.39 96.28 12.57
N ARG A 358 -0.73 95.32 13.24
CA ARG A 358 -0.16 95.52 14.57
C ARG A 358 1.05 96.45 14.53
N ASP A 359 1.96 96.23 13.59
CA ASP A 359 3.22 96.99 13.50
C ASP A 359 2.96 98.45 13.10
N ASP A 360 2.01 98.70 12.19
CA ASP A 360 1.53 100.04 11.82
C ASP A 360 0.97 100.78 13.07
N VAL A 361 0.23 100.10 13.96
CA VAL A 361 -0.29 100.69 15.22
C VAL A 361 0.83 100.99 16.21
N LEU A 362 1.84 100.12 16.33
CA LEU A 362 2.99 100.35 17.21
C LEU A 362 3.83 101.55 16.75
N SER A 363 4.04 101.73 15.44
CA SER A 363 4.77 102.87 14.89
C SER A 363 4.10 104.21 15.26
N ASN A 364 2.78 104.32 15.09
CA ASN A 364 2.03 105.53 15.45
C ASN A 364 2.14 105.89 16.96
N PHE A 365 2.41 104.90 17.82
CA PHE A 365 2.61 105.13 19.26
C PHE A 365 4.02 105.62 19.61
N VAL A 366 5.04 105.22 18.83
CA VAL A 366 6.42 105.75 18.94
C VAL A 366 6.43 107.26 18.70
N ASP A 367 5.85 107.69 17.58
CA ASP A 367 5.90 109.09 17.13
C ASP A 367 5.28 110.05 18.17
N LEU A 368 4.17 109.64 18.79
CA LEU A 368 3.51 110.41 19.87
C LEU A 368 4.35 110.49 21.14
N MET A 369 5.09 109.43 21.50
CA MET A 369 5.98 109.45 22.67
C MET A 369 7.18 110.36 22.48
N GLU A 370 7.80 110.33 21.29
CA GLU A 370 8.95 111.18 21.00
C GLU A 370 8.59 112.67 21.00
N MET A 371 7.36 113.04 20.62
CA MET A 371 6.91 114.43 20.65
C MET A 371 6.73 114.99 22.08
N GLU A 372 6.11 114.25 22.98
CA GLU A 372 5.68 114.76 24.30
C GLU A 372 6.70 114.53 25.44
N LEU A 373 7.58 113.52 25.32
CA LEU A 373 8.42 113.04 26.44
C LEU A 373 9.92 113.28 26.25
N GLN A 374 10.30 114.17 25.32
CA GLN A 374 11.69 114.59 25.08
C GLN A 374 12.17 115.74 25.97
N CYS A 375 13.45 115.70 26.35
CA CYS A 375 14.13 116.76 27.06
C CYS A 375 14.78 117.78 26.11
N THR A 376 14.33 119.04 26.12
CA THR A 376 14.75 120.13 25.20
C THR A 376 16.25 120.53 25.26
N ILE A 377 17.04 119.96 26.16
CA ILE A 377 18.51 120.13 26.21
C ILE A 377 19.24 119.06 25.38
N CYS A 378 18.62 117.90 25.14
CA CYS A 378 19.27 116.74 24.52
C CYS A 378 18.44 116.00 23.45
N ASN A 379 17.18 116.39 23.24
CA ASN A 379 16.27 115.84 22.23
C ASN A 379 16.16 114.31 22.27
N GLU A 380 16.12 113.77 23.49
CA GLU A 380 15.99 112.36 23.83
C GLU A 380 14.95 112.20 24.93
N LEU A 381 14.28 111.05 24.98
CA LEU A 381 13.26 110.73 26.00
C LEU A 381 13.84 110.93 27.42
N PHE A 382 13.02 111.44 28.35
CA PHE A 382 13.52 111.78 29.69
C PHE A 382 14.26 110.61 30.38
N ILE A 383 15.41 110.96 30.97
CA ILE A 383 16.26 110.09 31.80
C ILE A 383 16.43 110.79 33.14
N LYS A 384 15.81 110.22 34.19
CA LYS A 384 15.67 110.84 35.52
C LYS A 384 14.97 112.19 35.39
N ALA A 385 13.72 112.16 34.93
CA ALA A 385 12.85 113.30 34.70
C ALA A 385 12.84 114.22 35.92
N THR A 386 13.33 115.44 35.78
CA THR A 386 13.53 116.41 36.88
C THR A 386 12.75 117.67 36.58
N SER A 387 11.68 117.91 37.34
CA SER A 387 10.90 119.14 37.28
C SER A 387 11.53 120.23 38.16
N LEU A 388 11.40 121.47 37.73
CA LEU A 388 11.84 122.68 38.44
C LEU A 388 10.67 123.39 39.13
N ASN A 389 10.95 124.37 39.98
CA ASN A 389 9.92 125.26 40.56
C ASN A 389 9.05 126.00 39.51
N CYS A 390 9.48 126.06 38.26
CA CYS A 390 8.72 126.57 37.11
C CYS A 390 8.04 125.47 36.28
N ALA A 391 7.74 124.30 36.90
CA ALA A 391 7.14 123.07 36.34
C ALA A 391 7.90 122.35 35.19
N HIS A 392 8.66 123.07 34.38
CA HIS A 392 9.45 122.54 33.27
C HIS A 392 10.34 121.34 33.67
N VAL A 393 10.31 120.30 32.84
CA VAL A 393 10.97 119.01 33.08
C VAL A 393 12.19 118.85 32.17
N PHE A 394 13.28 118.30 32.71
CA PHE A 394 14.53 118.01 32.01
C PHE A 394 15.13 116.69 32.50
N CYS A 395 16.06 116.09 31.76
CA CYS A 395 16.89 115.00 32.31
C CYS A 395 17.75 115.52 33.46
N LYS A 396 17.87 114.77 34.57
CA LYS A 396 18.58 115.22 35.79
C LYS A 396 19.99 115.75 35.51
N LEU A 397 20.73 115.10 34.62
CA LEU A 397 22.11 115.49 34.27
C LEU A 397 22.16 116.75 33.42
N CYS A 398 21.29 116.87 32.41
CA CYS A 398 21.24 118.03 31.53
C CYS A 398 20.98 119.31 32.33
N ILE A 399 20.04 119.27 33.29
CA ILE A 399 19.76 120.43 34.15
C ILE A 399 20.83 120.65 35.23
N ASN A 400 21.44 119.58 35.78
CA ASN A 400 22.58 119.70 36.69
C ASN A 400 23.82 120.32 36.00
N GLN A 401 24.06 120.01 34.72
CA GLN A 401 25.12 120.62 33.91
C GLN A 401 24.79 122.09 33.61
N TRP A 402 23.57 122.39 33.17
CA TRP A 402 23.12 123.76 32.92
C TRP A 402 23.25 124.67 34.15
N MET A 403 22.92 124.17 35.34
CA MET A 403 23.06 124.91 36.62
C MET A 403 24.51 125.29 36.98
N LYS A 404 25.53 124.64 36.39
CA LYS A 404 26.93 125.09 36.52
C LYS A 404 27.22 126.36 35.71
N VAL A 405 26.38 126.70 34.73
CA VAL A 405 26.51 127.89 33.85
C VAL A 405 25.50 128.97 34.24
N LYS A 406 24.22 128.63 34.43
CA LYS A 406 23.15 129.56 34.82
C LYS A 406 22.16 128.91 35.78
N LYS A 407 21.80 129.61 36.87
CA LYS A 407 20.80 129.16 37.86
C LYS A 407 19.37 129.56 37.48
N GLU A 408 19.07 129.49 36.18
CA GLU A 408 17.81 129.88 35.55
C GLU A 408 17.31 128.71 34.68
N CYS A 409 15.99 128.51 34.60
CA CYS A 409 15.40 127.49 33.74
C CYS A 409 15.74 127.75 32.26
N PRO A 410 16.25 126.76 31.49
CA PRO A 410 16.53 126.91 30.05
C PRO A 410 15.36 127.46 29.23
N ASN A 411 14.14 126.98 29.49
CA ASN A 411 12.97 127.26 28.65
C ASN A 411 12.29 128.59 28.99
N CYS A 412 12.18 128.96 30.28
CA CYS A 412 11.43 130.14 30.74
C CYS A 412 12.23 131.14 31.58
N ARG A 413 13.53 130.91 31.81
CA ARG A 413 14.48 131.79 32.53
C ARG A 413 14.13 132.10 34.00
N THR A 414 13.07 131.52 34.55
CA THR A 414 12.75 131.60 35.99
C THR A 414 13.93 131.08 36.84
N PRO A 415 14.34 131.77 37.91
CA PRO A 415 15.43 131.31 38.77
C PRO A 415 15.09 129.96 39.43
N ILE A 416 16.09 129.09 39.52
CA ILE A 416 15.93 127.72 40.02
C ILE A 416 16.06 127.73 41.55
N THR A 417 14.95 127.52 42.25
CA THR A 417 14.88 127.46 43.72
C THR A 417 14.67 126.05 44.25
N SER A 418 14.07 125.15 43.46
CA SER A 418 13.90 123.74 43.82
C SER A 418 13.96 122.81 42.61
N GLN A 419 14.25 121.53 42.87
CA GLN A 419 14.21 120.46 41.89
C GLN A 419 13.53 119.23 42.51
N MET A 420 12.65 118.58 41.76
CA MET A 420 11.99 117.34 42.15
C MET A 420 12.09 116.31 41.02
N GLN A 421 12.48 115.07 41.35
CA GLN A 421 12.47 114.00 40.35
C GLN A 421 11.04 113.44 40.19
N ALA A 422 10.53 113.49 38.97
CA ALA A 422 9.22 112.98 38.59
C ALA A 422 9.30 111.47 38.33
N LEU A 423 9.45 110.68 39.40
CA LEU A 423 9.58 109.21 39.34
C LEU A 423 8.43 108.53 38.58
N ALA A 424 7.24 109.15 38.53
CA ALA A 424 6.11 108.69 37.73
C ALA A 424 6.37 108.77 36.22
N LEU A 425 7.05 109.82 35.74
CA LEU A 425 7.43 109.94 34.34
C LEU A 425 8.52 108.95 33.97
N ASP A 426 9.54 108.77 34.81
CA ASP A 426 10.58 107.74 34.63
C ASP A 426 9.92 106.34 34.50
N SER A 427 9.06 105.99 35.47
CA SER A 427 8.34 104.70 35.50
C SER A 427 7.37 104.50 34.33
N TYR A 428 6.83 105.58 33.77
CA TYR A 428 5.92 105.54 32.62
C TYR A 428 6.70 105.32 31.33
N ILE A 429 7.75 106.10 31.08
CA ILE A 429 8.59 105.99 29.88
C ILE A 429 9.25 104.61 29.82
N ASP A 430 9.77 104.08 30.93
CA ASP A 430 10.41 102.76 30.93
C ASP A 430 9.41 101.65 30.59
N ARG A 431 8.21 101.65 31.20
CA ARG A 431 7.12 100.71 30.86
C ARG A 431 6.61 100.84 29.43
N MET A 432 6.61 102.03 28.85
CA MET A 432 6.21 102.23 27.46
C MET A 432 7.28 101.65 26.52
N VAL A 433 8.56 101.94 26.76
CA VAL A 433 9.67 101.46 25.93
C VAL A 433 9.83 99.93 26.01
N GLU A 434 9.54 99.30 27.16
CA GLU A 434 9.43 97.83 27.28
C GLU A 434 8.47 97.20 26.24
N ASN A 435 7.43 97.92 25.82
CA ASN A 435 6.39 97.44 24.91
C ASN A 435 6.57 97.90 23.44
N LEU A 436 7.64 98.64 23.13
CA LEU A 436 7.96 99.14 21.79
C LEU A 436 8.92 98.23 21.00
N ASN A 437 9.40 98.70 19.86
CA ASN A 437 10.39 98.02 19.01
C ASN A 437 11.75 97.89 19.74
N ASP A 438 12.46 96.78 19.51
CA ASP A 438 13.68 96.47 20.26
C ASP A 438 14.85 97.44 19.99
N ASP A 439 14.90 98.05 18.79
CA ASP A 439 15.87 99.11 18.47
C ASP A 439 15.80 100.30 19.43
N LEU A 440 14.58 100.70 19.83
CA LEU A 440 14.36 101.80 20.77
C LEU A 440 14.72 101.40 22.21
N LYS A 441 14.50 100.14 22.59
CA LYS A 441 14.96 99.59 23.88
C LYS A 441 16.48 99.61 23.95
N GLN A 442 17.14 99.16 22.89
CA GLN A 442 18.60 99.12 22.81
C GLN A 442 19.19 100.53 22.85
N ARG A 443 18.66 101.48 22.05
CA ARG A 443 19.07 102.90 22.08
C ARG A 443 18.86 103.54 23.46
N ARG A 444 17.71 103.31 24.11
CA ARG A 444 17.46 103.82 25.47
C ARG A 444 18.40 103.19 26.50
N ALA A 445 18.66 101.88 26.43
CA ALA A 445 19.57 101.19 27.34
C ALA A 445 21.03 101.70 27.23
N GLU A 446 21.51 101.91 26.00
CA GLU A 446 22.83 102.52 25.75
C GLU A 446 22.90 103.95 26.30
N LEU A 447 21.92 104.80 26.00
CA LEU A 447 21.85 106.17 26.52
C LEU A 447 21.76 106.22 28.05
N LEU A 448 21.05 105.29 28.70
CA LEU A 448 20.97 105.18 30.15
C LEU A 448 22.33 104.86 30.78
N GLU A 449 23.10 103.94 30.21
CA GLU A 449 24.43 103.57 30.73
C GLU A 449 25.47 104.68 30.46
N ILE A 450 25.44 105.33 29.29
CA ILE A 450 26.25 106.53 29.01
C ILE A 450 25.97 107.62 30.05
N ARG A 451 24.69 107.96 30.27
CA ARG A 451 24.27 108.96 31.26
C ARG A 451 24.69 108.58 32.68
N LYS A 452 24.62 107.30 33.05
CA LYS A 452 25.09 106.79 34.35
C LYS A 452 26.60 106.99 34.55
N VAL A 453 27.41 106.76 33.52
CA VAL A 453 28.86 107.07 33.54
C VAL A 453 29.12 108.59 33.62
N GLU A 454 28.35 109.41 32.90
CA GLU A 454 28.41 110.87 33.03
C GLU A 454 28.04 111.36 34.44
N GLN A 455 27.06 110.72 35.08
CA GLN A 455 26.66 111.03 36.45
C GLN A 455 27.79 110.73 37.44
N MET A 456 28.41 109.54 37.35
CA MET A 456 29.54 109.17 38.21
C MET A 456 30.73 110.14 38.03
N LYS A 457 30.98 110.64 36.81
CA LYS A 457 31.97 111.69 36.55
C LYS A 457 31.57 113.07 37.11
N PHE A 458 30.27 113.39 37.15
CA PHE A 458 29.76 114.64 37.73
C PHE A 458 29.84 114.66 39.26
N ASP A 459 29.56 113.51 39.89
CA ASP A 459 29.42 113.37 41.35
C ASP A 459 30.77 113.16 42.10
N GLY A 460 31.88 112.97 41.38
CA GLY A 460 33.23 113.36 41.85
C GLY A 460 33.96 112.44 42.84
N VAL A 461 33.58 111.16 42.95
CA VAL A 461 34.18 110.22 43.93
C VAL A 461 35.55 109.71 43.48
N LYS A 462 36.56 109.76 44.38
CA LYS A 462 37.85 109.06 44.24
C LYS A 462 37.88 107.80 45.12
N ALA A 463 38.40 106.70 44.57
CA ALA A 463 38.86 105.55 45.34
C ALA A 463 40.36 105.30 45.04
N GLY A 464 41.18 105.18 46.09
CA GLY A 464 42.61 104.88 46.00
C GLY A 464 42.90 103.37 46.08
N PRO A 465 44.11 102.92 45.71
CA PRO A 465 44.42 101.50 45.50
C PRO A 465 44.82 100.75 46.78
N SER A 466 44.72 99.42 46.75
CA SER A 466 45.39 98.50 47.67
C SER A 466 45.79 97.21 46.97
N THR A 467 47.01 97.20 46.45
CA THR A 467 47.86 96.01 46.23
C THR A 467 48.17 95.34 47.58
N SER A 468 48.62 94.08 47.71
CA SER A 468 48.98 92.97 46.79
C SER A 468 48.92 91.66 47.64
N ILE A 469 48.85 90.44 47.10
CA ILE A 469 49.92 89.59 46.53
C ILE A 469 49.17 88.42 45.86
N ALA A 470 49.28 88.14 44.56
CA ALA A 470 50.44 87.80 43.71
C ALA A 470 50.94 86.34 43.87
N SER A 471 50.39 85.47 43.02
CA SER A 471 51.10 84.31 42.44
C SER A 471 50.63 84.19 40.99
N ALA A 472 51.56 84.04 40.05
CA ALA A 472 51.31 84.37 38.65
C ALA A 472 51.81 83.29 37.69
N VAL A 473 51.03 83.08 36.62
CA VAL A 473 51.53 82.67 35.30
C VAL A 473 50.84 83.59 34.30
N ALA A 474 51.57 84.13 33.31
CA ALA A 474 51.11 85.28 32.53
C ALA A 474 51.28 85.10 31.01
N GLY A 475 50.42 85.78 30.26
CA GLY A 475 50.64 86.13 28.85
C GLY A 475 50.17 85.11 27.80
N SER A 476 49.92 85.51 26.55
CA SER A 476 49.79 86.90 26.06
C SER A 476 48.95 87.01 24.77
N SER A 477 48.51 88.24 24.52
CA SER A 477 48.03 88.85 23.27
C SER A 477 48.34 88.19 21.91
N GLY A 478 47.33 88.20 21.03
CA GLY A 478 47.42 88.82 19.69
C GLY A 478 47.90 87.99 18.50
N GLY A 479 47.30 88.25 17.32
CA GLY A 479 47.48 87.50 16.06
C GLY A 479 46.20 86.70 15.73
N VAL A 480 45.41 86.93 14.68
CA VAL A 480 45.55 87.63 13.37
C VAL A 480 46.34 86.84 12.32
N VAL A 481 45.75 86.78 11.11
CA VAL A 481 46.21 86.13 9.85
C VAL A 481 45.85 84.64 9.63
N ALA A 482 45.05 84.43 8.57
CA ALA A 482 45.02 83.41 7.50
C ALA A 482 46.09 82.28 7.45
N PRO A 483 45.93 81.18 6.64
CA PRO A 483 45.07 81.11 5.44
C PRO A 483 44.34 79.78 5.09
N GLY A 484 43.32 79.90 4.24
CA GLY A 484 43.40 79.33 2.88
C GLY A 484 42.92 77.89 2.59
N ARG A 485 41.82 77.85 1.81
CA ARG A 485 41.64 77.00 0.59
C ARG A 485 41.33 75.50 0.83
N ALA A 486 40.39 74.83 0.15
CA ALA A 486 39.23 75.12 -0.74
C ALA A 486 38.56 73.73 -1.04
N PRO A 487 37.61 73.54 -2.00
CA PRO A 487 36.81 74.45 -2.86
C PRO A 487 35.27 74.19 -2.76
N GLN A 488 34.35 74.92 -3.42
CA GLN A 488 34.29 76.24 -4.10
C GLN A 488 32.81 76.63 -4.31
N GLY A 489 32.56 77.92 -4.61
CA GLY A 489 31.48 78.38 -5.52
C GLY A 489 30.04 78.36 -4.99
N ALA A 490 29.29 79.48 -4.91
CA ALA A 490 28.95 80.52 -5.90
C ALA A 490 27.66 80.21 -6.70
N ALA A 491 27.02 81.28 -7.20
CA ALA A 491 25.60 81.28 -7.60
C ALA A 491 25.34 81.08 -9.10
N SER A 492 24.06 81.10 -9.46
CA SER A 492 23.49 80.93 -10.80
C SER A 492 23.82 82.04 -11.81
N SER A 493 24.07 81.66 -13.08
CA SER A 493 23.21 82.07 -14.21
C SER A 493 23.62 81.49 -15.58
N SER A 494 22.61 81.02 -16.34
CA SER A 494 22.48 81.05 -17.82
C SER A 494 23.51 80.36 -18.78
N THR A 495 22.91 79.50 -19.63
CA THR A 495 23.10 79.33 -21.10
C THR A 495 24.18 78.42 -21.73
N THR A 496 23.69 77.68 -22.75
CA THR A 496 24.33 77.16 -23.99
C THR A 496 25.37 76.02 -23.97
N ALA A 497 24.84 74.79 -24.07
CA ALA A 497 24.85 73.95 -25.30
C ALA A 497 26.06 73.06 -25.73
N THR A 498 25.66 71.85 -26.19
CA THR A 498 26.24 70.98 -27.26
C THR A 498 27.37 69.97 -26.99
N THR A 499 27.26 68.87 -27.77
CA THR A 499 28.32 67.96 -28.27
C THR A 499 29.10 67.01 -27.32
N SER A 500 28.46 65.86 -27.06
CA SER A 500 28.83 64.53 -27.63
C SER A 500 30.12 63.76 -27.28
N SER A 501 29.91 62.44 -27.14
CA SER A 501 30.70 61.29 -27.63
C SER A 501 31.62 60.53 -26.64
N ASN A 502 31.40 59.20 -26.65
CA ASN A 502 32.40 58.11 -26.62
C ASN A 502 33.32 57.92 -25.40
N SER A 503 33.70 56.70 -24.99
CA SER A 503 33.30 55.33 -25.38
C SER A 503 33.92 54.29 -24.41
N SER A 504 33.47 53.02 -24.46
CA SER A 504 34.25 51.75 -24.46
C SER A 504 35.43 51.54 -23.47
N THR A 505 35.81 50.37 -22.96
CA THR A 505 35.57 48.91 -23.17
C THR A 505 36.35 48.24 -21.99
N SER A 506 36.15 47.04 -21.41
CA SER A 506 35.40 45.78 -21.59
C SER A 506 36.35 44.62 -21.17
N THR A 507 35.91 43.36 -21.30
CA THR A 507 36.68 42.09 -21.08
C THR A 507 36.92 41.60 -19.63
N VAL A 508 37.17 40.30 -19.39
CA VAL A 508 36.22 39.15 -19.38
C VAL A 508 36.93 37.82 -19.02
N ARG A 509 36.34 37.00 -18.11
CA ARG A 509 36.70 35.59 -17.76
C ARG A 509 38.11 35.40 -17.12
N THR A 510 38.44 34.36 -16.31
CA THR A 510 37.80 33.09 -15.83
C THR A 510 38.34 32.80 -14.38
N SER A 511 38.19 31.69 -13.62
CA SER A 511 37.72 30.30 -13.83
C SER A 511 37.29 29.57 -12.53
N SER A 512 36.57 28.46 -12.69
CA SER A 512 36.60 27.19 -11.90
C SER A 512 36.24 27.06 -10.39
N ARG A 513 35.10 26.35 -10.20
CA ARG A 513 34.92 25.10 -9.40
C ARG A 513 34.75 25.12 -7.86
N ILE A 514 33.48 25.08 -7.47
CA ILE A 514 32.80 24.00 -6.71
C ILE A 514 33.43 23.50 -5.39
N SER A 515 32.66 23.65 -4.29
CA SER A 515 32.48 22.64 -3.24
C SER A 515 31.13 22.84 -2.50
N GLN A 516 30.75 21.90 -1.60
CA GLN A 516 29.33 21.54 -1.40
C GLN A 516 28.68 21.88 -0.03
N ARG A 517 27.33 21.85 -0.07
CA ARG A 517 26.37 21.39 0.96
C ARG A 517 26.03 22.26 2.19
N ARG A 518 24.82 22.83 2.07
CA ARG A 518 23.83 23.28 3.08
C ARG A 518 23.89 22.65 4.49
N ALA A 519 23.45 23.44 5.47
CA ALA A 519 22.95 23.01 6.78
C ALA A 519 21.46 23.41 6.98
N ARG A 520 20.77 22.80 7.97
CA ARG A 520 19.60 23.27 8.79
C ARG A 520 19.02 22.07 9.57
N THR A 521 19.07 22.03 10.91
CA THR A 521 18.03 22.47 11.90
C THR A 521 16.65 21.81 11.69
N ARG A 522 16.02 21.07 12.63
CA ARG A 522 15.74 21.28 14.09
C ARG A 522 14.78 22.48 14.31
N GLY A 523 13.59 22.37 14.92
CA GLY A 523 12.80 21.18 15.31
C GLY A 523 11.67 21.49 16.34
N GLY A 524 10.62 20.66 16.38
CA GLY A 524 9.55 20.60 17.42
C GLY A 524 8.49 21.73 17.42
N ARG A 525 7.47 21.76 18.31
CA ARG A 525 6.68 20.71 19.03
C ARG A 525 5.69 21.37 20.04
N ALA A 526 4.39 21.43 19.76
CA ALA A 526 3.26 21.62 20.72
C ALA A 526 1.91 21.46 19.97
N ASN A 527 0.81 20.81 20.39
CA ASN A 527 0.41 20.04 21.59
C ASN A 527 -0.38 20.76 22.72
N ALA A 528 -1.70 20.92 22.55
CA ALA A 528 -2.77 21.09 23.56
C ALA A 528 -4.14 20.88 22.83
N THR A 529 -5.04 19.91 23.08
CA THR A 529 -5.83 19.45 24.25
C THR A 529 -7.17 20.16 24.49
N ALA A 530 -8.26 19.38 24.41
CA ALA A 530 -9.55 19.49 25.14
C ALA A 530 -10.54 20.64 24.78
N ALA A 531 -11.87 20.50 24.96
CA ALA A 531 -12.75 19.30 25.04
C ALA A 531 -14.26 19.67 25.02
N THR A 532 -15.11 18.66 24.88
CA THR A 532 -16.53 18.58 25.35
C THR A 532 -17.68 19.09 24.45
N ARG A 533 -18.82 18.39 24.60
CA ARG A 533 -20.19 18.56 24.05
C ARG A 533 -21.02 19.50 24.99
N PRO A 534 -22.29 19.92 24.71
CA PRO A 534 -23.35 19.21 23.98
C PRO A 534 -24.28 20.06 23.08
N ALA A 535 -25.41 19.47 22.68
CA ALA A 535 -26.42 20.02 21.76
C ALA A 535 -27.76 20.33 22.46
N VAL A 536 -28.57 21.19 21.85
CA VAL A 536 -30.03 21.27 22.01
C VAL A 536 -30.66 21.57 20.63
N SER A 537 -31.86 21.06 20.38
CA SER A 537 -32.67 21.25 19.17
C SER A 537 -33.71 22.38 19.32
N THR A 538 -34.10 23.01 18.21
CA THR A 538 -35.31 23.86 18.17
C THR A 538 -36.19 23.48 16.98
N THR A 539 -37.49 23.26 17.23
CA THR A 539 -38.51 22.92 16.24
C THR A 539 -39.53 24.05 16.09
N ALA A 540 -39.88 24.41 14.85
CA ALA A 540 -41.13 25.09 14.53
C ALA A 540 -41.53 24.77 13.08
N SER A 541 -42.82 24.56 12.82
CA SER A 541 -43.36 24.06 11.55
C SER A 541 -44.69 24.71 11.23
N VAL A 542 -44.97 24.98 9.95
CA VAL A 542 -46.28 25.50 9.48
C VAL A 542 -46.75 24.67 8.26
N THR A 543 -48.04 24.30 8.28
CA THR A 543 -48.77 23.58 7.21
C THR A 543 -49.00 24.45 5.97
N ARG A 544 -49.39 24.01 4.77
CA ARG A 544 -50.19 22.84 4.28
C ARG A 544 -49.83 22.66 2.76
N ALA A 545 -50.31 21.72 1.94
CA ALA A 545 -51.39 20.73 1.98
C ALA A 545 -51.10 19.53 1.04
N VAL A 546 -52.12 18.73 0.68
CA VAL A 546 -52.08 17.62 -0.29
C VAL A 546 -53.32 17.74 -1.22
N PRO A 547 -53.25 17.25 -2.47
CA PRO A 547 -54.21 16.21 -2.87
C PRO A 547 -53.56 15.03 -3.62
N SER A 548 -54.30 13.91 -3.68
CA SER A 548 -53.88 12.60 -4.21
C SER A 548 -54.33 12.33 -5.65
N ALA A 549 -53.59 11.50 -6.38
CA ALA A 549 -54.10 10.76 -7.55
C ALA A 549 -53.35 9.42 -7.70
N SER A 550 -54.06 8.38 -8.18
CA SER A 550 -53.52 7.05 -8.48
C SER A 550 -53.05 6.96 -9.95
N VAL A 551 -52.30 5.92 -10.31
CA VAL A 551 -52.01 5.52 -11.69
C VAL A 551 -52.19 4.00 -11.83
N GLU A 552 -52.75 3.55 -12.95
CA GLU A 552 -53.20 2.17 -13.20
C GLU A 552 -52.18 1.30 -13.97
N GLU A 553 -52.54 0.03 -14.19
CA GLU A 553 -51.87 -0.92 -15.07
C GLU A 553 -52.02 -0.56 -16.56
N ALA A 554 -51.08 -1.01 -17.41
CA ALA A 554 -51.28 -1.13 -18.86
C ALA A 554 -50.39 -2.25 -19.46
N THR A 555 -50.90 -2.99 -20.46
CA THR A 555 -50.28 -4.24 -20.94
C THR A 555 -49.97 -4.27 -22.45
N GLY A 556 -48.68 -4.40 -22.80
CA GLY A 556 -48.20 -4.87 -24.11
C GLY A 556 -48.50 -3.99 -25.34
N PRO A 557 -48.27 -4.48 -26.59
CA PRO A 557 -47.68 -5.77 -26.98
C PRO A 557 -46.41 -5.64 -27.86
N MET A 558 -45.90 -6.77 -28.39
CA MET A 558 -44.73 -6.84 -29.29
C MET A 558 -45.07 -6.55 -30.77
N ALA A 559 -44.04 -6.16 -31.54
CA ALA A 559 -43.97 -6.32 -33.00
C ALA A 559 -42.51 -6.62 -33.42
N ALA A 560 -42.31 -7.38 -34.50
CA ALA A 560 -40.99 -7.81 -34.98
C ALA A 560 -40.78 -7.48 -36.48
N PRO A 561 -39.54 -7.24 -36.94
CA PRO A 561 -39.20 -7.18 -38.37
C PRO A 561 -38.69 -8.52 -38.92
N THR A 562 -39.03 -8.82 -40.17
CA THR A 562 -38.71 -10.10 -40.85
C THR A 562 -37.48 -10.00 -41.76
N GLU A 563 -36.77 -11.12 -41.94
CA GLU A 563 -35.83 -11.29 -43.05
C GLU A 563 -36.53 -11.28 -44.41
N ALA A 564 -35.94 -10.61 -45.41
CA ALA A 564 -35.80 -11.10 -46.79
C ALA A 564 -35.11 -10.06 -47.69
N SER A 565 -34.00 -10.42 -48.34
CA SER A 565 -33.47 -9.70 -49.51
C SER A 565 -32.56 -10.60 -50.35
N ARG A 566 -33.17 -11.45 -51.18
CA ARG A 566 -32.48 -12.09 -52.32
C ARG A 566 -32.64 -11.22 -53.55
N LEU A 567 -31.56 -10.57 -53.99
CA LEU A 567 -31.51 -9.87 -55.26
C LEU A 567 -31.42 -10.89 -56.41
N VAL A 568 -32.42 -10.87 -57.30
CA VAL A 568 -32.39 -11.58 -58.60
C VAL A 568 -32.55 -10.53 -59.70
N TRP A 569 -31.65 -10.56 -60.68
CA TRP A 569 -31.65 -9.62 -61.80
C TRP A 569 -32.55 -10.10 -62.94
N LEU A 570 -33.36 -9.19 -63.48
CA LEU A 570 -33.96 -9.25 -64.82
C LEU A 570 -33.94 -7.81 -65.39
N VAL A 571 -33.81 -7.58 -66.70
CA VAL A 571 -33.25 -8.37 -67.82
C VAL A 571 -33.07 -7.35 -68.96
N HIS A 572 -32.13 -7.54 -69.89
CA HIS A 572 -32.24 -6.95 -71.24
C HIS A 572 -31.41 -7.74 -72.27
N SER A 573 -32.03 -8.00 -73.42
CA SER A 573 -31.44 -8.30 -74.73
C SER A 573 -30.30 -9.32 -74.83
N PHE A 574 -30.56 -10.51 -75.39
CA PHE A 574 -30.33 -10.77 -76.82
C PHE A 574 -30.99 -12.09 -77.29
N THR A 575 -31.38 -12.12 -78.56
CA THR A 575 -31.95 -13.25 -79.35
C THR A 575 -31.07 -13.46 -80.60
N PRO A 576 -31.24 -14.50 -81.46
CA PRO A 576 -32.10 -15.70 -81.41
C PRO A 576 -31.34 -17.01 -81.82
N CYS A 577 -32.13 -18.06 -82.12
CA CYS A 577 -31.94 -19.09 -83.16
C CYS A 577 -31.31 -20.47 -82.83
N CYS A 578 -31.98 -21.48 -83.41
CA CYS A 578 -31.62 -22.88 -83.63
C CYS A 578 -31.47 -23.78 -82.40
#